data_AF-A0A2M7F6I8-F1
#
_entry.id   AF-A0A2M7F6I8-F1
#
_cell.length_a   1.000
_cell.length_b   1.000
_cell.length_c   1.000
_cell.angle_alpha   90.00
_cell.angle_beta   90.00
_cell.angle_gamma   90.00
#
_symmetry.space_group_name_H-M   'P 1'
#
loop_
_entity.id
_entity.type
_entity.pdbx_description
1 polymer ?
#
loop_
_entity_poly.entity_id
_entity_poly.type
_entity_poly.pdbx_seq_one_letter_code
_entity_poly.pdbx_strand_id
1 'polypeptide(L)'
;MFFFVRIQYGGIGIFMKNHFRKHFIFFLLAILLNVGIASAAVSQSEADLGKAHQLRKSRKYSDARSCYATIVRSPSASLGIRQEAGYWMGFCDVMNQSFGAAIRDFRWFLAAFPGEGTRFLPDAIYVLARTYEVVGQPAAAAFYYQRCIHTISALSTTFPAKAQIGLARVRGMLDVESRKSRYSPVVSSPASSTPPLAAGFIDPFSKKPLPRGQYQRVKSFMGRIAAGEPIEKAMKALQPADLQLELVNRLIATCRDKVKMKPSSSITSKKKRNK
;
A
#
# COMPACT_ATOMS: atom_id res chain seq x y z
N MET A 1 -20.80 -59.17 -15.93
CA MET A 1 -22.21 -59.43 -15.57
C MET A 1 -22.84 -58.10 -15.20
N PHE A 2 -23.51 -57.44 -16.16
CA PHE A 2 -24.09 -56.10 -15.98
C PHE A 2 -25.60 -56.22 -15.86
N PHE A 3 -26.15 -55.84 -14.71
CA PHE A 3 -27.61 -55.78 -14.48
C PHE A 3 -28.18 -54.51 -15.09
N PHE A 4 -28.91 -54.67 -16.20
CA PHE A 4 -29.72 -53.63 -16.80
C PHE A 4 -31.07 -53.58 -16.07
N VAL A 5 -31.24 -52.62 -15.15
CA VAL A 5 -32.54 -52.34 -14.52
C VAL A 5 -33.32 -51.41 -15.45
N ARG A 6 -34.35 -51.97 -16.09
CA ARG A 6 -35.25 -51.27 -17.00
C ARG A 6 -36.47 -50.81 -16.21
N ILE A 7 -36.51 -49.53 -15.81
CA ILE A 7 -37.68 -48.94 -15.13
C ILE A 7 -38.67 -48.46 -16.19
N GLN A 8 -39.82 -49.14 -16.30
CA GLN A 8 -40.98 -48.71 -17.09
C GLN A 8 -41.78 -47.66 -16.30
N TYR A 9 -41.72 -46.40 -16.73
CA TYR A 9 -42.64 -45.36 -16.28
C TYR A 9 -43.86 -45.31 -17.21
N GLY A 10 -44.95 -45.97 -16.80
CA GLY A 10 -46.25 -45.86 -17.44
C GLY A 10 -47.11 -44.78 -16.76
N GLY A 11 -47.62 -43.83 -17.54
CA GLY A 11 -48.98 -43.33 -17.33
C GLY A 11 -49.24 -42.12 -16.41
N ILE A 12 -48.39 -41.08 -16.36
CA ILE A 12 -48.74 -39.78 -15.74
C ILE A 12 -48.36 -38.62 -16.70
N GLY A 13 -48.84 -38.69 -17.94
CA GLY A 13 -48.26 -37.94 -19.06
C GLY A 13 -48.85 -36.56 -19.38
N ILE A 14 -50.00 -36.14 -18.83
CA ILE A 14 -50.72 -35.00 -19.45
C ILE A 14 -51.05 -33.84 -18.48
N PHE A 15 -51.11 -34.06 -17.16
CA PHE A 15 -51.56 -33.00 -16.23
C PHE A 15 -50.43 -32.14 -15.60
N MET A 16 -49.15 -32.51 -15.73
CA MET A 16 -48.02 -31.73 -15.16
C MET A 16 -47.39 -30.70 -16.12
N LYS A 17 -47.85 -30.58 -17.36
CA LYS A 17 -47.16 -29.78 -18.40
C LYS A 17 -47.29 -28.27 -18.21
N ASN A 18 -48.41 -27.79 -17.65
CA ASN A 18 -48.66 -26.36 -17.47
C ASN A 18 -48.11 -25.78 -16.16
N HIS A 19 -48.11 -26.56 -15.08
CA HIS A 19 -47.53 -26.11 -13.81
C HIS A 19 -46.00 -26.08 -13.86
N PHE A 20 -45.37 -27.10 -14.47
CA PHE A 20 -43.92 -27.17 -14.62
C PHE A 20 -43.37 -26.04 -15.50
N ARG A 21 -44.08 -25.67 -16.59
CA ARG A 21 -43.67 -24.55 -17.46
C ARG A 21 -43.63 -23.20 -16.74
N LYS A 22 -44.61 -22.90 -15.88
CA LYS A 22 -44.64 -21.64 -15.13
C LYS A 22 -43.49 -21.55 -14.13
N HIS A 23 -43.27 -22.61 -13.34
CA HIS A 23 -42.15 -22.66 -12.39
C HIS A 23 -40.78 -22.64 -13.09
N PHE A 24 -40.66 -23.31 -14.23
CA PHE A 24 -39.45 -23.26 -15.04
C PHE A 24 -39.15 -21.85 -15.56
N ILE A 25 -40.16 -21.11 -16.04
CA ILE A 25 -39.99 -19.71 -16.47
C ILE A 25 -39.60 -18.82 -15.29
N PHE A 26 -40.23 -18.94 -14.12
CA PHE A 26 -39.85 -18.17 -12.92
C PHE A 26 -38.43 -18.49 -12.46
N PHE A 27 -38.02 -19.76 -12.51
CA PHE A 27 -36.67 -20.19 -12.18
C PHE A 27 -35.64 -19.63 -13.18
N LEU A 28 -35.93 -19.67 -14.48
CA LEU A 28 -35.07 -19.10 -15.53
C LEU A 28 -34.98 -17.57 -15.42
N LEU A 29 -36.10 -16.90 -15.12
CA LEU A 29 -36.13 -15.45 -14.86
C LEU A 29 -35.32 -15.09 -13.61
N ALA A 30 -35.42 -15.88 -12.54
CA ALA A 30 -34.63 -15.70 -11.33
C ALA A 30 -33.13 -15.93 -11.58
N ILE A 31 -32.76 -16.93 -12.39
CA ILE A 31 -31.37 -17.13 -12.81
C ILE A 31 -30.87 -15.94 -13.63
N LEU A 32 -31.65 -15.46 -14.60
CA LEU A 32 -31.27 -14.31 -15.44
C LEU A 32 -31.14 -13.00 -14.63
N LEU A 33 -32.01 -12.78 -13.63
CA LEU A 33 -31.88 -11.64 -12.72
C LEU A 33 -30.61 -11.73 -11.86
N ASN A 34 -30.24 -12.92 -11.38
CA ASN A 34 -29.02 -13.10 -10.58
C ASN A 34 -27.74 -12.89 -11.40
N VAL A 35 -27.73 -13.24 -12.70
CA VAL A 35 -26.56 -13.04 -13.57
C VAL A 35 -26.33 -11.55 -13.87
N GLY A 36 -27.38 -10.74 -14.00
CA GLY A 36 -27.24 -9.30 -14.30
C GLY A 36 -26.61 -8.48 -13.16
N ILE A 37 -26.88 -8.84 -11.91
CA ILE A 37 -26.37 -8.09 -10.73
C ILE A 37 -24.86 -8.28 -10.55
N ALA A 38 -24.32 -9.46 -10.91
CA ALA A 38 -22.89 -9.74 -10.77
C ALA A 38 -22.02 -8.85 -11.69
N SER A 39 -22.46 -8.58 -12.92
CA SER A 39 -21.69 -7.82 -13.90
C SER A 39 -21.50 -6.34 -13.52
N ALA A 40 -22.51 -5.71 -12.91
CA ALA A 40 -22.42 -4.31 -12.49
C ALA A 40 -21.44 -4.09 -11.33
N ALA A 41 -21.24 -5.09 -10.48
CA ALA A 41 -20.37 -4.97 -9.31
C ALA A 41 -18.87 -5.09 -9.65
N VAL A 42 -18.54 -5.80 -10.74
CA VAL A 42 -17.16 -5.93 -11.23
C VAL A 42 -16.68 -4.60 -11.83
N SER A 43 -17.50 -3.95 -12.66
CA SER A 43 -17.14 -2.66 -13.27
C SER A 43 -16.93 -1.54 -12.25
N GLN A 44 -17.69 -1.54 -11.15
CA GLN A 44 -17.50 -0.59 -10.06
C GLN A 44 -16.13 -0.74 -9.38
N SER A 45 -15.68 -1.98 -9.15
CA SER A 45 -14.40 -2.26 -8.50
C SER A 45 -13.20 -1.81 -9.33
N GLU A 46 -13.30 -1.89 -10.66
CA GLU A 46 -12.28 -1.38 -11.58
C GLU A 46 -12.22 0.15 -11.59
N ALA A 47 -13.38 0.81 -11.60
CA ALA A 47 -13.46 2.27 -11.51
C ALA A 47 -12.85 2.79 -10.19
N ASP A 48 -13.16 2.13 -9.08
CA ASP A 48 -12.61 2.45 -7.76
C ASP A 48 -11.09 2.25 -7.72
N LEU A 49 -10.57 1.18 -8.34
CA LEU A 49 -9.14 0.93 -8.47
C LEU A 49 -8.45 2.04 -9.28
N GLY A 50 -9.06 2.47 -10.39
CA GLY A 50 -8.56 3.59 -11.20
C GLY A 50 -8.44 4.88 -10.40
N LYS A 51 -9.47 5.22 -9.61
CA LYS A 51 -9.46 6.37 -8.69
C LYS A 51 -8.36 6.27 -7.64
N ALA A 52 -8.19 5.09 -7.02
CA ALA A 52 -7.13 4.86 -6.04
C ALA A 52 -5.73 5.07 -6.64
N HIS A 53 -5.52 4.59 -7.87
CA HIS A 53 -4.27 4.81 -8.61
C HIS A 53 -4.03 6.29 -8.92
N GLN A 54 -5.05 7.04 -9.29
CA GLN A 54 -4.93 8.48 -9.52
C GLN A 54 -4.50 9.21 -8.24
N LEU A 55 -5.13 8.91 -7.10
CA LEU A 55 -4.74 9.49 -5.81
C LEU A 55 -3.27 9.17 -5.46
N ARG A 56 -2.83 7.93 -5.67
CA ARG A 56 -1.44 7.51 -5.46
C ARG A 56 -0.48 8.27 -6.38
N LYS A 57 -0.79 8.39 -7.67
CA LYS A 57 0.01 9.17 -8.65
C LYS A 57 0.10 10.65 -8.24
N SER A 58 -0.97 11.22 -7.71
CA SER A 58 -1.00 12.58 -7.13
C SER A 58 -0.33 12.70 -5.75
N ARG A 59 0.32 11.64 -5.26
CA ARG A 59 0.98 11.55 -3.94
C ARG A 59 0.05 11.76 -2.75
N LYS A 60 -1.26 11.55 -2.92
CA LYS A 60 -2.26 11.56 -1.84
C LYS A 60 -2.37 10.16 -1.23
N TYR A 61 -1.29 9.69 -0.60
CA TYR A 61 -1.15 8.29 -0.18
C TYR A 61 -2.15 7.88 0.91
N SER A 62 -2.53 8.79 1.83
CA SER A 62 -3.56 8.52 2.85
C SER A 62 -4.94 8.23 2.24
N ASP A 63 -5.35 9.06 1.27
CA ASP A 63 -6.62 8.90 0.57
C ASP A 63 -6.60 7.64 -0.30
N ALA A 64 -5.49 7.43 -1.04
CA ALA A 64 -5.30 6.25 -1.86
C ALA A 64 -5.37 4.96 -1.03
N ARG A 65 -4.71 4.94 0.14
CA ARG A 65 -4.77 3.82 1.09
C ARG A 65 -6.21 3.50 1.50
N SER A 66 -7.01 4.52 1.80
CA SER A 66 -8.41 4.34 2.20
C SER A 66 -9.27 3.75 1.08
N CYS A 67 -9.04 4.17 -0.17
CA CYS A 67 -9.67 3.56 -1.34
C CYS A 67 -9.25 2.10 -1.53
N TYR A 68 -7.95 1.80 -1.49
CA TYR A 68 -7.46 0.42 -1.60
C TYR A 68 -8.01 -0.50 -0.50
N ALA A 69 -8.07 -0.02 0.75
CA ALA A 69 -8.64 -0.78 1.86
C ALA A 69 -10.13 -1.11 1.65
N THR A 70 -10.88 -0.23 0.98
CA THR A 70 -12.28 -0.48 0.63
C THR A 70 -12.39 -1.57 -0.44
N ILE A 71 -11.57 -1.48 -1.49
CA ILE A 71 -11.52 -2.47 -2.58
C ILE A 71 -11.15 -3.86 -2.06
N VAL A 72 -10.15 -3.94 -1.19
CA VAL A 72 -9.69 -5.20 -0.58
C VAL A 72 -10.79 -5.94 0.19
N ARG A 73 -11.67 -5.19 0.87
CA ARG A 73 -12.80 -5.74 1.65
C ARG A 73 -14.02 -6.04 0.81
N SER A 74 -14.08 -5.52 -0.41
CA SER A 74 -15.23 -5.73 -1.29
C SER A 74 -15.30 -7.19 -1.75
N PRO A 75 -16.40 -7.92 -1.45
CA PRO A 75 -16.57 -9.30 -1.92
C PRO A 75 -16.85 -9.37 -3.42
N SER A 76 -17.31 -8.28 -4.04
CA SER A 76 -17.57 -8.21 -5.49
C SER A 76 -16.33 -7.95 -6.32
N ALA A 77 -15.22 -7.51 -5.70
CA ALA A 77 -13.98 -7.28 -6.40
C ALA A 77 -13.31 -8.63 -6.75
N SER A 78 -12.85 -8.75 -7.99
CA SER A 78 -12.13 -9.95 -8.43
C SER A 78 -10.86 -10.18 -7.59
N LEU A 79 -10.42 -11.44 -7.50
CA LEU A 79 -9.23 -11.80 -6.73
C LEU A 79 -7.99 -10.97 -7.14
N GLY A 80 -7.78 -10.76 -8.44
CA GLY A 80 -6.67 -9.96 -8.96
C GLY A 80 -6.73 -8.48 -8.54
N ILE A 81 -7.93 -7.88 -8.56
CA ILE A 81 -8.13 -6.50 -8.09
C ILE A 81 -7.86 -6.38 -6.59
N ARG A 82 -8.35 -7.34 -5.79
CA ARG A 82 -8.11 -7.37 -4.34
C ARG A 82 -6.63 -7.56 -3.99
N GLN A 83 -5.92 -8.39 -4.75
CA GLN A 83 -4.46 -8.56 -4.62
C GLN A 83 -3.74 -7.25 -4.93
N GLU A 84 -4.05 -6.62 -6.07
CA GLU A 84 -3.44 -5.35 -6.45
C GLU A 84 -3.70 -4.26 -5.40
N ALA A 85 -4.95 -4.12 -4.96
CA ALA A 85 -5.30 -3.16 -3.92
C ALA A 85 -4.59 -3.46 -2.59
N GLY A 86 -4.50 -4.73 -2.18
CA GLY A 86 -3.82 -5.13 -0.95
C GLY A 86 -2.34 -4.80 -0.96
N TYR A 87 -1.67 -5.03 -2.09
CA TYR A 87 -0.28 -4.61 -2.28
C TYR A 87 -0.12 -3.08 -2.18
N TRP A 88 -0.93 -2.32 -2.93
CA TRP A 88 -0.81 -0.87 -2.95
C TRP A 88 -1.23 -0.19 -1.64
N MET A 89 -2.07 -0.83 -0.84
CA MET A 89 -2.40 -0.41 0.52
C MET A 89 -1.14 -0.36 1.40
N GLY A 90 -0.38 -1.46 1.46
CA GLY A 90 0.89 -1.52 2.19
C GLY A 90 1.94 -0.56 1.63
N PHE A 91 2.01 -0.42 0.30
CA PHE A 91 2.89 0.55 -0.36
C PHE A 91 2.58 1.99 0.06
N CYS A 92 1.29 2.37 0.13
CA CYS A 92 0.91 3.71 0.57
C CYS A 92 1.36 4.00 2.01
N ASP A 93 1.35 3.00 2.90
CA ASP A 93 1.87 3.14 4.26
C ASP A 93 3.38 3.35 4.30
N VAL A 94 4.15 2.68 3.44
CA VAL A 94 5.59 2.94 3.28
C VAL A 94 5.82 4.37 2.82
N MET A 95 5.05 4.85 1.83
CA MET A 95 5.18 6.21 1.31
C MET A 95 4.78 7.28 2.34
N ASN A 96 3.84 6.96 3.25
CA ASN A 96 3.48 7.79 4.39
C ASN A 96 4.44 7.66 5.59
N GLN A 97 5.53 6.90 5.47
CA GLN A 97 6.47 6.58 6.56
C GLN A 97 5.80 5.95 7.78
N SER A 98 4.62 5.36 7.60
CA SER A 98 3.86 4.67 8.64
C SER A 98 4.30 3.20 8.69
N PHE A 99 5.60 2.97 8.97
CA PHE A 99 6.24 1.66 8.80
C PHE A 99 5.59 0.53 9.61
N GLY A 100 5.07 0.82 10.82
CA GLY A 100 4.33 -0.17 11.61
C GLY A 100 3.03 -0.61 10.93
N ALA A 101 2.32 0.33 10.28
CA ALA A 101 1.14 0.01 9.48
C ALA A 101 1.52 -0.77 8.21
N ALA A 102 2.57 -0.34 7.51
CA ALA A 102 3.08 -1.06 6.34
C ALA A 102 3.45 -2.51 6.65
N ILE A 103 4.15 -2.77 7.77
CA ILE A 103 4.48 -4.13 8.21
C ILE A 103 3.22 -4.98 8.39
N ARG A 104 2.23 -4.46 9.11
CA ARG A 104 0.96 -5.16 9.34
C ARG A 104 0.24 -5.43 8.02
N ASP A 105 0.14 -4.44 7.16
CA ASP A 105 -0.63 -4.50 5.92
C ASP A 105 0.04 -5.45 4.90
N PHE A 106 1.38 -5.46 4.78
CA PHE A 106 2.08 -6.46 3.97
C PHE A 106 2.05 -7.87 4.55
N ARG A 107 2.14 -8.04 5.89
CA ARG A 107 1.97 -9.36 6.50
C ARG A 107 0.57 -9.92 6.25
N TRP A 108 -0.44 -9.08 6.37
CA TRP A 108 -1.82 -9.44 6.03
C TRP A 108 -1.92 -9.83 4.55
N PHE A 109 -1.32 -9.05 3.63
CA PHE A 109 -1.30 -9.37 2.20
C PHE A 109 -0.70 -10.76 1.91
N LEU A 110 0.47 -11.05 2.49
CA LEU A 110 1.14 -12.35 2.33
C LEU A 110 0.35 -13.53 2.92
N ALA A 111 -0.48 -13.29 3.94
CA ALA A 111 -1.35 -14.29 4.54
C ALA A 111 -2.66 -14.48 3.74
N ALA A 112 -3.24 -13.39 3.24
CA ALA A 112 -4.50 -13.41 2.49
C ALA A 112 -4.33 -13.96 1.06
N PHE A 113 -3.14 -13.82 0.48
CA PHE A 113 -2.85 -14.23 -0.90
C PHE A 113 -1.58 -15.10 -0.99
N PRO A 114 -1.59 -16.33 -0.43
CA PRO A 114 -0.40 -17.16 -0.29
C PRO A 114 0.11 -17.80 -1.60
N GLY A 115 -0.55 -17.57 -2.74
CA GLY A 115 -0.24 -18.23 -4.01
C GLY A 115 0.93 -17.63 -4.78
N GLU A 116 1.75 -18.51 -5.38
CA GLU A 116 2.89 -18.14 -6.25
C GLU A 116 2.47 -17.43 -7.54
N GLY A 117 1.20 -17.56 -7.95
CA GLY A 117 0.64 -16.89 -9.13
C GLY A 117 0.42 -15.37 -8.96
N THR A 118 0.68 -14.81 -7.78
CA THR A 118 0.49 -13.38 -7.57
C THR A 118 1.72 -12.60 -8.03
N ARG A 119 1.55 -11.77 -9.07
CA ARG A 119 2.63 -10.93 -9.63
C ARG A 119 3.29 -9.98 -8.62
N PHE A 120 2.59 -9.70 -7.52
CA PHE A 120 3.05 -8.80 -6.45
C PHE A 120 3.81 -9.54 -5.34
N LEU A 121 3.83 -10.88 -5.31
CA LEU A 121 4.43 -11.64 -4.21
C LEU A 121 5.91 -11.31 -3.98
N PRO A 122 6.79 -11.36 -5.01
CA PRO A 122 8.21 -11.12 -4.78
C PRO A 122 8.47 -9.71 -4.24
N ASP A 123 7.76 -8.72 -4.78
CA ASP A 123 7.93 -7.36 -4.33
C ASP A 123 7.37 -7.13 -2.92
N ALA A 124 6.18 -7.66 -2.60
CA ALA A 124 5.61 -7.51 -1.27
C ALA A 124 6.55 -8.08 -0.18
N ILE A 125 7.18 -9.23 -0.45
CA ILE A 125 8.18 -9.82 0.45
C ILE A 125 9.41 -8.92 0.56
N TYR A 126 9.93 -8.43 -0.57
CA TYR A 126 11.08 -7.53 -0.60
C TYR A 126 10.82 -6.21 0.16
N VAL A 127 9.71 -5.54 -0.12
CA VAL A 127 9.31 -4.28 0.52
C VAL A 127 9.08 -4.48 2.02
N LEU A 128 8.50 -5.61 2.43
CA LEU A 128 8.37 -5.96 3.85
C LEU A 128 9.74 -6.12 4.51
N ALA A 129 10.68 -6.83 3.89
CA ALA A 129 12.05 -6.98 4.38
C ALA A 129 12.76 -5.62 4.54
N ARG A 130 12.68 -4.77 3.51
CA ARG A 130 13.19 -3.38 3.54
C ARG A 130 12.56 -2.57 4.66
N THR A 131 11.25 -2.74 4.90
CA THR A 131 10.52 -2.01 5.95
C THR A 131 11.03 -2.43 7.34
N TYR A 132 11.25 -3.73 7.57
CA TYR A 132 11.87 -4.21 8.82
C TYR A 132 13.29 -3.69 9.02
N GLU A 133 14.09 -3.62 7.96
CA GLU A 133 15.44 -3.02 8.02
C GLU A 133 15.37 -1.55 8.45
N VAL A 134 14.47 -0.77 7.88
CA VAL A 134 14.29 0.67 8.21
C VAL A 134 13.84 0.87 9.67
N VAL A 135 13.00 -0.03 10.19
CA VAL A 135 12.54 0.02 11.59
C VAL A 135 13.61 -0.49 12.58
N GLY A 136 14.75 -1.00 12.08
CA GLY A 136 15.83 -1.50 12.94
C GLY A 136 15.56 -2.89 13.50
N GLN A 137 14.83 -3.73 12.77
CA GLN A 137 14.60 -5.14 13.10
C GLN A 137 15.35 -6.05 12.13
N PRO A 138 16.69 -6.14 12.24
CA PRO A 138 17.52 -6.82 11.25
C PRO A 138 17.22 -8.32 11.15
N ALA A 139 16.93 -9.01 12.25
CA ALA A 139 16.62 -10.45 12.22
C ALA A 139 15.37 -10.74 11.36
N ALA A 140 14.30 -9.95 11.53
CA ALA A 140 13.09 -10.07 10.72
C ALA A 140 13.35 -9.71 9.25
N ALA A 141 14.13 -8.65 8.99
CA ALA A 141 14.51 -8.27 7.64
C ALA A 141 15.27 -9.39 6.92
N ALA A 142 16.25 -10.02 7.59
CA ALA A 142 17.04 -11.13 7.05
C ALA A 142 16.14 -12.31 6.66
N PHE A 143 15.20 -12.69 7.53
CA PHE A 143 14.23 -13.74 7.25
C PHE A 143 13.43 -13.48 5.97
N TYR A 144 12.87 -12.27 5.81
CA TYR A 144 12.07 -11.96 4.62
C TYR A 144 12.94 -11.78 3.36
N TYR A 145 14.17 -11.28 3.46
CA TYR A 145 15.08 -11.28 2.31
C TYR A 145 15.41 -12.70 1.84
N GLN A 146 15.71 -13.62 2.75
CA GLN A 146 15.93 -15.03 2.41
C GLN A 146 14.71 -15.63 1.74
N ARG A 147 13.51 -15.39 2.29
CA ARG A 147 12.26 -15.83 1.68
C ARG A 147 12.10 -15.28 0.25
N CYS A 148 12.42 -14.01 0.02
CA CYS A 148 12.34 -13.39 -1.31
C CYS A 148 13.28 -14.07 -2.32
N ILE A 149 14.48 -14.46 -1.89
CA ILE A 149 15.48 -15.14 -2.74
C ILE A 149 15.00 -16.54 -3.15
N HIS A 150 14.33 -17.25 -2.24
CA HIS A 150 13.86 -18.62 -2.47
C HIS A 150 12.46 -18.72 -3.08
N THR A 151 11.78 -17.59 -3.33
CA THR A 151 10.44 -17.60 -3.93
C THR A 151 10.56 -17.85 -5.44
N ILE A 152 9.95 -18.92 -5.96
CA ILE A 152 10.04 -19.33 -7.37
C ILE A 152 9.55 -18.21 -8.31
N SER A 153 8.44 -17.55 -7.95
CA SER A 153 7.89 -16.42 -8.72
C SER A 153 8.83 -15.21 -8.79
N ALA A 154 9.87 -15.17 -7.96
CA ALA A 154 10.88 -14.12 -7.97
C ALA A 154 12.01 -14.38 -8.98
N LEU A 155 12.20 -15.62 -9.46
CA LEU A 155 13.32 -15.99 -10.34
C LEU A 155 13.33 -15.22 -11.67
N SER A 156 12.16 -14.80 -12.17
CA SER A 156 12.03 -13.99 -13.40
C SER A 156 12.12 -12.48 -13.14
N THR A 157 12.36 -12.04 -11.90
CA THR A 157 12.31 -10.64 -11.48
C THR A 157 13.65 -10.14 -10.96
N THR A 158 13.79 -8.83 -10.75
CA THR A 158 15.00 -8.22 -10.16
C THR A 158 15.06 -8.31 -8.63
N PHE A 159 13.99 -8.78 -7.97
CA PHE A 159 13.87 -8.77 -6.52
C PHE A 159 14.85 -9.70 -5.79
N PRO A 160 15.17 -10.92 -6.27
CA PRO A 160 16.17 -11.76 -5.62
C PRO A 160 17.55 -11.09 -5.52
N ALA A 161 18.01 -10.44 -6.59
CA ALA A 161 19.29 -9.73 -6.58
C ALA A 161 19.28 -8.56 -5.56
N LYS A 162 18.17 -7.78 -5.53
CA LYS A 162 18.01 -6.72 -4.52
C LYS A 162 17.94 -7.28 -3.10
N ALA A 163 17.29 -8.43 -2.90
CA ALA A 163 17.17 -9.10 -1.62
C ALA A 163 18.51 -9.64 -1.14
N GLN A 164 19.37 -10.15 -2.03
CA GLN A 164 20.74 -10.56 -1.68
C GLN A 164 21.57 -9.38 -1.15
N ILE A 165 21.50 -8.22 -1.83
CA ILE A 165 22.17 -6.98 -1.38
C ILE A 165 21.64 -6.54 0.00
N GLY A 166 20.33 -6.57 0.18
CA GLY A 166 19.69 -6.26 1.46
C GLY A 166 20.11 -7.21 2.58
N LEU A 167 20.15 -8.51 2.30
CA LEU A 167 20.57 -9.55 3.24
C LEU A 167 22.03 -9.37 3.68
N ALA A 168 22.94 -9.08 2.76
CA ALA A 168 24.34 -8.81 3.09
C ALA A 168 24.49 -7.63 4.05
N ARG A 169 23.74 -6.55 3.80
CA ARG A 169 23.72 -5.37 4.67
C ARG A 169 23.21 -5.69 6.08
N VAL A 170 22.10 -6.40 6.17
CA VAL A 170 21.46 -6.77 7.44
C VAL A 170 22.31 -7.76 8.24
N ARG A 171 23.01 -8.69 7.59
CA ARG A 171 23.97 -9.59 8.25
C ARG A 171 25.08 -8.82 8.96
N GLY A 172 25.64 -7.80 8.31
CA GLY A 172 26.60 -6.91 8.95
C GLY A 172 26.04 -6.21 10.21
N MET A 173 24.74 -5.86 10.22
CA MET A 173 24.08 -5.29 11.41
C MET A 173 23.96 -6.30 12.55
N LEU A 174 23.58 -7.55 12.24
CA LEU A 174 23.46 -8.64 13.21
C LEU A 174 24.82 -9.00 13.83
N ASP A 175 25.88 -9.00 13.02
CA ASP A 175 27.25 -9.24 13.51
C ASP A 175 27.73 -8.12 14.44
N VAL A 176 27.37 -6.86 14.17
CA VAL A 176 27.66 -5.74 15.09
C VAL A 176 26.89 -5.89 16.40
N GLU A 177 25.64 -6.37 16.35
CA GLU A 177 24.82 -6.58 17.54
C GLU A 177 25.36 -7.73 18.40
N SER A 178 25.86 -8.81 17.78
CA SER A 178 26.55 -9.89 18.51
C SER A 178 27.91 -9.44 19.07
N ARG A 179 28.65 -8.61 18.32
CA ARG A 179 29.94 -8.01 18.72
C ARG A 179 29.81 -6.85 19.71
N LYS A 180 28.64 -6.27 19.93
CA LYS A 180 28.46 -5.33 21.06
C LYS A 180 28.64 -6.00 22.42
N SER A 181 28.66 -7.34 22.49
CA SER A 181 29.13 -8.05 23.69
C SER A 181 30.65 -8.28 23.73
N ARG A 182 31.39 -8.08 22.63
CA ARG A 182 32.85 -8.30 22.50
C ARG A 182 33.46 -7.40 21.41
N TYR A 183 33.98 -6.24 21.78
CA TYR A 183 34.52 -5.25 20.85
C TYR A 183 35.78 -5.74 20.11
N SER A 184 35.85 -5.57 18.78
CA SER A 184 37.07 -5.25 18.00
C SER A 184 36.72 -4.80 16.57
N PRO A 185 37.44 -3.82 15.97
CA PRO A 185 37.02 -3.12 14.75
C PRO A 185 37.71 -3.66 13.49
N VAL A 186 36.97 -3.96 12.41
CA VAL A 186 37.56 -4.16 11.06
C VAL A 186 36.62 -3.76 9.91
N VAL A 187 37.13 -2.79 9.12
CA VAL A 187 37.23 -2.60 7.65
C VAL A 187 36.01 -2.77 6.72
N SER A 188 35.83 -1.73 5.88
CA SER A 188 34.82 -1.46 4.86
C SER A 188 34.98 -2.23 3.54
N SER A 189 33.85 -2.57 2.90
CA SER A 189 33.74 -3.32 1.62
C SER A 189 33.27 -2.43 0.44
N PRO A 190 33.57 -2.80 -0.82
CA PRO A 190 33.42 -1.94 -2.00
C PRO A 190 32.02 -1.96 -2.64
N ALA A 191 31.75 -0.93 -3.46
CA ALA A 191 30.46 -0.63 -4.09
C ALA A 191 30.12 -1.51 -5.30
N SER A 192 28.89 -2.04 -5.37
CA SER A 192 28.38 -2.84 -6.50
C SER A 192 27.60 -1.99 -7.50
N SER A 193 27.87 -2.17 -8.80
CA SER A 193 27.07 -1.65 -9.92
C SER A 193 25.75 -2.42 -10.05
N THR A 194 24.63 -1.69 -10.14
CA THR A 194 23.28 -2.28 -10.20
C THR A 194 22.75 -2.25 -11.65
N PRO A 195 22.22 -3.35 -12.20
CA PRO A 195 21.65 -3.37 -13.55
C PRO A 195 20.33 -2.57 -13.65
N PRO A 196 19.97 -2.08 -14.86
CA PRO A 196 18.77 -1.28 -15.09
C PRO A 196 17.47 -2.08 -14.90
N LEU A 197 16.45 -1.42 -14.33
CA LEU A 197 15.18 -2.02 -13.91
C LEU A 197 14.22 -2.24 -15.09
N ALA A 198 13.46 -3.34 -15.06
CA ALA A 198 12.30 -3.54 -15.93
C ALA A 198 11.26 -2.42 -15.71
N ALA A 199 10.80 -1.82 -16.80
CA ALA A 199 9.95 -0.64 -16.77
C ALA A 199 8.60 -0.92 -16.06
N GLY A 200 8.30 -0.16 -15.00
CA GLY A 200 6.97 -0.11 -14.38
C GLY A 200 6.94 -0.28 -12.86
N PHE A 201 8.00 -0.81 -12.24
CA PHE A 201 8.05 -1.01 -10.79
C PHE A 201 8.91 0.03 -10.06
N ILE A 202 8.27 0.86 -9.23
CA ILE A 202 8.95 1.90 -8.45
C ILE A 202 9.28 1.34 -7.08
N ASP A 203 10.56 1.08 -6.84
CA ASP A 203 11.05 0.73 -5.50
C ASP A 203 10.82 1.92 -4.55
N PRO A 204 9.98 1.77 -3.51
CA PRO A 204 9.65 2.89 -2.62
C PRO A 204 10.87 3.40 -1.85
N PHE A 205 11.95 2.63 -1.79
CA PHE A 205 13.20 2.98 -1.12
C PHE A 205 14.30 3.45 -2.09
N SER A 206 14.03 3.54 -3.40
CA SER A 206 15.01 4.01 -4.40
C SER A 206 15.39 5.49 -4.24
N LYS A 207 14.54 6.30 -3.60
CA LYS A 207 14.89 7.68 -3.26
C LYS A 207 15.89 7.65 -2.13
N LYS A 208 17.05 8.29 -2.33
CA LYS A 208 18.05 8.45 -1.26
C LYS A 208 17.34 9.01 -0.02
N PRO A 209 17.37 8.32 1.12
CA PRO A 209 16.76 8.83 2.33
C PRO A 209 17.41 10.17 2.68
N LEU A 210 16.63 11.08 3.26
CA LEU A 210 17.16 12.34 3.75
C LEU A 210 18.27 12.04 4.78
N PRO A 211 19.42 12.74 4.74
CA PRO A 211 20.42 12.66 5.80
C PRO A 211 19.77 12.83 7.17
N ARG A 212 20.20 12.07 8.18
CA ARG A 212 19.55 12.04 9.51
C ARG A 212 19.35 13.43 10.11
N GLY A 213 20.34 14.32 9.98
CA GLY A 213 20.22 15.72 10.42
C GLY A 213 19.16 16.52 9.64
N GLN A 214 19.10 16.30 8.32
CA GLN A 214 18.08 16.90 7.46
C GLN A 214 16.67 16.45 7.87
N TYR A 215 16.48 15.15 8.07
CA TYR A 215 15.22 14.58 8.53
C TYR A 215 14.76 15.18 9.87
N GLN A 216 15.66 15.30 10.86
CA GLN A 216 15.29 15.84 12.17
C GLN A 216 14.89 17.31 12.10
N ARG A 217 15.58 18.13 11.28
CA ARG A 217 15.20 19.54 11.08
C ARG A 217 13.85 19.68 10.40
N VAL A 218 13.60 18.91 9.33
CA VAL A 218 12.30 18.90 8.64
C VAL A 218 11.19 18.44 9.57
N LYS A 219 11.43 17.38 10.36
CA LYS A 219 10.47 16.89 11.36
C LYS A 219 10.17 17.94 12.43
N SER A 220 11.19 18.59 12.97
CA SER A 220 11.05 19.67 13.95
C SER A 220 10.27 20.85 13.39
N PHE A 221 10.58 21.27 12.16
CA PHE A 221 9.85 22.30 11.43
C PHE A 221 8.36 21.95 11.29
N MET A 222 8.03 20.74 10.84
CA MET A 222 6.64 20.29 10.73
C MET A 222 5.93 20.30 12.08
N GLY A 223 6.60 19.84 13.15
CA GLY A 223 6.06 19.86 14.51
C GLY A 223 5.75 21.28 15.01
N ARG A 224 6.63 22.24 14.73
CA ARG A 224 6.44 23.66 15.07
C ARG A 224 5.25 24.29 14.35
N ILE A 225 5.10 24.02 13.05
CA ILE A 225 3.94 24.48 12.27
C ILE A 225 2.64 23.87 12.82
N ALA A 226 2.64 22.58 13.15
CA ALA A 226 1.48 21.92 13.75
C ALA A 226 1.11 22.50 15.13
N ALA A 227 2.09 23.00 15.89
CA ALA A 227 1.89 23.70 17.15
C ALA A 227 1.43 25.16 16.99
N GLY A 228 1.21 25.64 15.76
CA GLY A 228 0.74 27.01 15.49
C GLY A 228 1.83 28.07 15.53
N GLU A 229 3.11 27.70 15.52
CA GLU A 229 4.21 28.67 15.45
C GLU A 229 4.19 29.42 14.09
N PRO A 230 4.41 30.76 14.07
CA PRO A 230 4.49 31.51 12.82
C PRO A 230 5.53 30.93 11.86
N ILE A 231 5.18 30.86 10.58
CA ILE A 231 6.00 30.18 9.56
C ILE A 231 7.40 30.78 9.45
N GLU A 232 7.53 32.10 9.57
CA GLU A 232 8.79 32.83 9.50
C GLU A 232 9.73 32.40 10.64
N LYS A 233 9.19 32.11 11.82
CA LYS A 233 9.95 31.64 12.98
C LYS A 233 10.31 30.16 12.86
N ALA A 234 9.37 29.33 12.42
CA ALA A 234 9.62 27.91 12.19
C ALA A 234 10.68 27.67 11.10
N MET A 235 10.68 28.48 10.02
CA MET A 235 11.64 28.39 8.91
C MET A 235 13.10 28.61 9.35
N LYS A 236 13.36 29.33 10.45
CA LYS A 236 14.72 29.51 10.99
C LYS A 236 15.39 28.20 11.43
N ALA A 237 14.61 27.14 11.63
CA ALA A 237 15.14 25.80 11.96
C ALA A 237 15.62 25.01 10.74
N LEU A 238 15.35 25.49 9.52
CA LEU A 238 15.69 24.82 8.27
C LEU A 238 16.99 25.39 7.68
N GLN A 239 17.78 24.50 7.05
CA GLN A 239 18.93 24.88 6.22
C GLN A 239 18.50 25.09 4.75
N PRO A 240 19.31 25.78 3.92
CA PRO A 240 18.99 26.00 2.51
C PRO A 240 18.69 24.71 1.73
N ALA A 241 19.39 23.62 2.02
CA ALA A 241 19.14 22.30 1.41
C ALA A 241 17.76 21.73 1.78
N ASP A 242 17.23 22.05 2.96
CA ASP A 242 15.92 21.58 3.43
C ASP A 242 14.79 22.31 2.68
N LEU A 243 15.03 23.56 2.29
CA LEU A 243 14.09 24.36 1.49
C LEU A 243 13.95 23.85 0.04
N GLN A 244 14.91 23.06 -0.45
CA GLN A 244 14.79 22.40 -1.75
C GLN A 244 13.86 21.17 -1.70
N LEU A 245 13.46 20.73 -0.50
CA LEU A 245 12.58 19.58 -0.37
C LEU A 245 11.16 19.95 -0.77
N GLU A 246 10.63 19.21 -1.74
CA GLU A 246 9.27 19.39 -2.26
C GLU A 246 8.21 19.38 -1.15
N LEU A 247 8.40 18.54 -0.13
CA LEU A 247 7.51 18.48 1.04
C LEU A 247 7.51 19.80 1.83
N VAL A 248 8.68 20.38 2.06
CA VAL A 248 8.83 21.66 2.78
C VAL A 248 8.18 22.78 1.98
N ASN A 249 8.43 22.83 0.68
CA ASN A 249 7.85 23.84 -0.22
C ASN A 249 6.31 23.79 -0.26
N ARG A 250 5.72 22.59 -0.35
CA ARG A 250 4.26 22.43 -0.31
C ARG A 250 3.67 22.89 1.04
N LEU A 251 4.33 22.58 2.15
CA LEU A 251 3.85 22.98 3.47
C LEU A 251 3.90 24.50 3.63
N ILE A 252 4.97 25.15 3.15
CA ILE A 252 5.12 26.60 3.15
C ILE A 252 4.00 27.26 2.33
N ALA A 253 3.75 26.78 1.12
CA ALA A 253 2.67 27.28 0.27
C ALA A 253 1.30 27.19 0.97
N THR A 254 0.99 26.00 1.51
CA THR A 254 -0.28 25.75 2.22
C THR A 254 -0.49 26.69 3.41
N CYS A 255 0.57 27.00 4.18
CA CYS A 255 0.48 27.92 5.30
C CYS A 255 0.23 29.36 4.85
N ARG A 256 0.88 29.80 3.77
CA ARG A 256 0.69 31.15 3.21
C ARG A 256 -0.73 31.35 2.68
N ASP A 257 -1.31 30.34 2.03
CA ASP A 257 -2.67 30.41 1.52
C ASP A 257 -3.70 30.54 2.66
N LYS A 258 -3.48 29.84 3.78
CA LYS A 258 -4.33 29.97 4.98
C LYS A 258 -4.29 31.37 5.60
N VAL A 259 -3.15 32.06 5.56
CA VAL A 259 -3.04 33.44 6.08
C VAL A 259 -3.84 34.40 5.21
N LYS A 260 -3.79 34.24 3.87
CA LYS A 260 -4.59 35.06 2.94
C LYS A 260 -6.11 34.85 3.13
N MET A 261 -6.51 33.66 3.56
CA MET A 261 -7.91 33.29 3.76
C MET A 261 -8.50 33.67 5.13
N LYS A 262 -7.76 34.34 6.03
CA LYS A 262 -8.39 34.99 7.19
C LYS A 262 -8.88 36.37 6.73
N PRO A 263 -10.15 36.53 6.28
CA PRO A 263 -10.68 37.86 6.04
C PRO A 263 -10.59 38.65 7.34
N SER A 264 -10.27 39.93 7.21
CA SER A 264 -10.19 40.95 8.25
C SER A 264 -11.55 41.24 8.90
N SER A 265 -12.24 40.19 9.36
CA SER A 265 -13.54 40.28 10.04
C SER A 265 -13.45 40.84 11.47
N SER A 266 -12.30 41.36 11.90
CA SER A 266 -12.21 42.25 13.05
C SER A 266 -12.60 43.69 12.69
N ILE A 267 -13.75 43.88 12.04
CA ILE A 267 -14.45 45.17 12.07
C ILE A 267 -15.20 45.20 13.40
N THR A 268 -14.47 45.63 14.42
CA THR A 268 -14.90 46.54 15.49
C THR A 268 -16.40 46.88 15.51
N SER A 269 -17.23 46.02 16.08
CA SER A 269 -18.50 46.46 16.69
C SER A 269 -18.18 47.19 18.00
N LYS A 270 -17.65 48.42 17.87
CA LYS A 270 -17.64 49.41 18.95
C LYS A 270 -19.08 49.87 19.14
N LYS A 271 -19.85 49.10 19.92
CA LYS A 271 -21.19 49.46 20.38
C LYS A 271 -21.09 50.74 21.22
N LYS A 272 -21.35 51.88 20.58
CA LYS A 272 -21.48 53.21 21.18
C LYS A 272 -22.61 53.13 22.22
N ARG A 273 -22.24 53.08 23.51
CA ARG A 273 -23.15 53.28 24.64
C ARG A 273 -23.26 54.80 24.82
N ASN A 274 -24.26 55.41 24.21
CA ASN A 274 -24.65 56.78 24.56
C ASN A 274 -25.80 56.73 25.56
N LYS A 275 -25.63 57.54 26.62
CA LYS A 275 -26.64 57.98 27.57
C LYS A 275 -27.77 58.73 26.86
#